data_AF-W2VU10-F1
#
_entry.id   AF-W2VU10-F1
#
_cell.length_a   1.000
_cell.length_b   1.000
_cell.length_c   1.000
_cell.angle_alpha   90.00
_cell.angle_beta   90.00
_cell.angle_gamma   90.00
#
_symmetry.space_group_name_H-M   'P 1'
#
loop_
_entity.id
_entity.type
_entity.pdbx_description
1 polymer ?
#
loop_
_entity_poly.entity_id
_entity_poly.type
_entity_poly.pdbx_seq_one_letter_code
_entity_poly.pdbx_strand_id
1 'polypeptide(L)'
;MTRRGIFLLFEGVDRCGKTTQTKLLHDALNASSPHQPSALLHFPDRSTAIGKSIHSYLTSSEAMDDHAIHLLFSANRWEAASKIESILASGQHIIMDRYSFSGVAFSAAKSGMSLDWCWAPEIGLPKPDAVIFLDVPVTQASTRADFGQERYETTAFQEKVYRNFYDIMERATPKWHVVDATGTIEQVQEKVMTIAKETIAKYSESPLNHFEKFWLAFRQLNEQKLLDEMERNVSLKVKSLPKNLMIECLMVFGGGTCA
;
A
#
# COMPACT_ATOMS: atom_id res chain seq x y z
N MET A 1 16.94 23.03 7.02
CA MET A 1 16.78 21.92 6.06
C MET A 1 15.51 22.19 5.27
N THR A 2 15.50 21.97 3.96
CA THR A 2 14.27 22.04 3.15
C THR A 2 13.36 20.87 3.54
N ARG A 3 12.07 21.13 3.79
CA ARG A 3 11.09 20.07 4.03
C ARG A 3 11.01 19.20 2.77
N ARG A 4 10.97 17.88 2.93
CA ARG A 4 10.78 16.96 1.80
C ARG A 4 9.36 17.10 1.25
N GLY A 5 9.17 16.68 0.00
CA GLY A 5 7.86 16.51 -0.58
C GLY A 5 7.13 15.30 -0.03
N ILE A 6 5.84 15.21 -0.37
CA ILE A 6 4.91 14.19 0.11
C ILE A 6 4.64 13.19 -0.99
N PHE A 7 4.64 11.90 -0.64
CA PHE A 7 4.38 10.81 -1.58
C PHE A 7 2.93 10.33 -1.44
N LEU A 8 2.06 10.76 -2.36
CA LEU A 8 0.68 10.33 -2.49
C LEU A 8 0.53 9.25 -3.57
N LEU A 9 0.05 8.08 -3.16
CA LEU A 9 -0.19 6.96 -4.06
C LEU A 9 -1.69 6.80 -4.37
N PHE A 10 -2.01 6.50 -5.62
CA PHE A 10 -3.34 6.12 -6.07
C PHE A 10 -3.39 4.66 -6.48
N GLU A 11 -4.34 3.94 -5.92
CA GLU A 11 -4.60 2.53 -6.21
C GLU A 11 -6.08 2.29 -6.53
N GLY A 12 -6.37 1.12 -7.10
CA GLY A 12 -7.70 0.74 -7.55
C GLY A 12 -7.67 -0.20 -8.75
N VAL A 13 -8.82 -0.81 -9.05
CA VAL A 13 -9.01 -1.67 -10.23
C VAL A 13 -8.82 -0.91 -11.54
N ASP A 14 -8.71 -1.63 -12.64
CA ASP A 14 -8.63 -1.02 -13.96
C ASP A 14 -9.86 -0.15 -14.23
N ARG A 15 -9.65 0.97 -14.94
CA ARG A 15 -10.67 1.95 -15.27
C ARG A 15 -11.38 2.63 -14.09
N CYS A 16 -10.90 2.54 -12.84
CA CYS A 16 -11.52 3.27 -11.72
C CYS A 16 -11.32 4.80 -11.74
N GLY A 17 -10.47 5.34 -12.63
CA GLY A 17 -10.29 6.79 -12.81
C GLY A 17 -8.98 7.37 -12.25
N LYS A 18 -8.01 6.51 -11.88
CA LYS A 18 -6.72 6.93 -11.30
C LYS A 18 -6.02 8.00 -12.13
N THR A 19 -5.77 7.73 -13.41
CA THR A 19 -5.04 8.64 -14.30
C THR A 19 -5.70 10.02 -14.40
N THR A 20 -7.04 10.08 -14.37
CA THR A 20 -7.78 11.34 -14.34
C THR A 20 -7.55 12.09 -13.03
N GLN A 21 -7.71 11.41 -11.89
CA GLN A 21 -7.62 12.02 -10.57
C GLN A 21 -6.18 12.43 -10.23
N THR A 22 -5.18 11.63 -10.60
CA THR A 22 -3.77 11.98 -10.39
C THR A 22 -3.37 13.22 -11.18
N LYS A 23 -3.82 13.36 -12.44
CA LYS A 23 -3.60 14.55 -13.25
C LYS A 23 -4.29 15.78 -12.67
N LEU A 24 -5.56 15.66 -12.29
CA LEU A 24 -6.31 16.79 -11.70
C LEU A 24 -5.68 17.27 -10.39
N LEU A 25 -5.24 16.35 -9.53
CA LEU A 25 -4.54 16.69 -8.29
C LEU A 25 -3.21 17.39 -8.59
N HIS A 26 -2.43 16.88 -9.54
CA HIS A 26 -1.16 17.48 -9.94
C HIS A 26 -1.34 18.93 -10.40
N ASP A 27 -2.29 19.15 -11.30
CA ASP A 27 -2.54 20.48 -11.86
C ASP A 27 -3.06 21.44 -10.79
N ALA A 28 -3.95 20.98 -9.89
CA ALA A 28 -4.48 21.78 -8.80
C ALA A 28 -3.42 22.15 -7.74
N LEU A 29 -2.52 21.23 -7.37
CA LEU A 29 -1.43 21.51 -6.43
C LEU A 29 -0.41 22.49 -7.04
N ASN A 30 -0.03 22.30 -8.29
CA ASN A 30 0.92 23.19 -8.96
C ASN A 30 0.35 24.61 -9.17
N ALA A 31 -0.96 24.73 -9.40
CA ALA A 31 -1.61 26.03 -9.49
C ALA A 31 -1.73 26.74 -8.12
N SER A 32 -1.97 25.99 -7.04
CA SER A 32 -2.22 26.56 -5.71
C SER A 32 -0.97 26.74 -4.84
N SER A 33 0.12 26.02 -5.12
CA SER A 33 1.38 26.08 -4.36
C SER A 33 2.61 26.09 -5.28
N PRO A 34 2.90 27.19 -6.00
CA PRO A 34 3.98 27.24 -6.99
C PRO A 34 5.38 26.97 -6.41
N HIS A 35 5.56 27.19 -5.10
CA HIS A 35 6.82 26.97 -4.39
C HIS A 35 7.00 25.52 -3.89
N GLN A 36 5.99 24.67 -4.05
CA GLN A 36 6.01 23.25 -3.70
C GLN A 36 5.39 22.46 -4.86
N PRO A 37 6.12 22.28 -5.97
CA PRO A 37 5.59 21.58 -7.12
C PRO A 37 5.32 20.12 -6.79
N SER A 38 4.53 19.48 -7.63
CA SER A 38 4.31 18.05 -7.66
C SER A 38 4.88 17.44 -8.95
N ALA A 39 5.29 16.19 -8.89
CA ALA A 39 5.65 15.36 -10.02
C ALA A 39 4.60 14.27 -10.19
N LEU A 40 4.18 14.03 -11.44
CA LEU A 40 3.28 12.95 -11.79
C LEU A 40 4.10 11.75 -12.28
N LEU A 41 3.99 10.62 -11.59
CA LEU A 41 4.65 9.37 -11.93
C LEU A 41 3.62 8.24 -12.04
N HIS A 42 3.94 7.17 -12.76
CA HIS A 42 3.08 6.01 -12.89
C HIS A 42 3.89 4.73 -13.03
N PHE A 43 3.31 3.59 -12.63
CA PHE A 43 3.85 2.27 -12.90
C PHE A 43 2.89 1.36 -13.69
N PRO A 44 3.40 0.50 -14.58
CA PRO A 44 4.82 0.37 -14.95
C PRO A 44 5.32 1.59 -15.75
N ASP A 45 6.57 2.00 -15.51
CA ASP A 45 7.24 2.99 -16.38
C ASP A 45 7.66 2.26 -17.66
N ARG A 46 6.83 2.39 -18.70
CA ARG A 46 7.00 1.70 -19.99
C ARG A 46 8.16 2.26 -20.84
N SER A 47 8.83 3.33 -20.41
CA SER A 47 9.92 3.94 -21.17
C SER A 47 11.26 3.21 -21.03
N THR A 48 11.46 2.48 -19.92
CA THR A 48 12.69 1.76 -19.62
C THR A 48 12.79 0.44 -20.37
N ALA A 49 13.96 -0.22 -20.34
CA ALA A 49 14.12 -1.54 -20.96
C ALA A 49 13.19 -2.58 -20.31
N ILE A 50 13.12 -2.61 -18.97
CA ILE A 50 12.21 -3.47 -18.22
C ILE A 50 10.76 -3.11 -18.52
N GLY A 51 10.45 -1.81 -18.55
CA GLY A 51 9.14 -1.28 -18.91
C GLY A 51 8.63 -1.74 -20.27
N LYS A 52 9.50 -1.78 -21.27
CA LYS A 52 9.17 -2.27 -22.61
C LYS A 52 8.83 -3.76 -22.61
N SER A 53 9.57 -4.59 -21.87
CA SER A 53 9.23 -6.02 -21.71
C SER A 53 7.88 -6.20 -21.02
N ILE A 54 7.58 -5.41 -19.99
CA ILE A 54 6.27 -5.41 -19.33
C ILE A 54 5.17 -4.99 -20.31
N HIS A 55 5.43 -3.97 -21.13
CA HIS A 55 4.47 -3.49 -22.13
C HIS A 55 4.13 -4.59 -23.15
N SER A 56 5.13 -5.27 -23.73
CA SER A 56 4.91 -6.41 -24.64
C SER A 56 4.09 -7.52 -24.01
N TYR A 57 4.35 -7.81 -22.73
CA TYR A 57 3.57 -8.80 -22.00
C TYR A 57 2.09 -8.36 -21.82
N LEU A 58 1.84 -7.11 -21.45
CA LEU A 58 0.49 -6.58 -21.18
C LEU A 58 -0.36 -6.45 -22.45
N THR A 59 0.24 -6.09 -23.58
CA THR A 59 -0.41 -6.02 -24.90
C THR A 59 -0.53 -7.39 -25.57
N SER A 60 -0.19 -8.46 -24.86
CA SER A 60 -0.28 -9.85 -25.31
C SER A 60 0.54 -10.19 -26.56
N SER A 61 1.58 -9.42 -26.86
CA SER A 61 2.51 -9.76 -27.94
C SER A 61 3.50 -10.86 -27.55
N GLU A 62 3.74 -11.06 -26.25
CA GLU A 62 4.67 -12.07 -25.72
C GLU A 62 4.08 -12.78 -24.50
N ALA A 63 4.36 -14.09 -24.39
CA ALA A 63 4.06 -14.88 -23.21
C ALA A 63 5.26 -14.89 -22.26
N MET A 64 5.01 -14.84 -20.96
CA MET A 64 6.04 -14.88 -19.91
C MET A 64 5.49 -15.63 -18.70
N ASP A 65 6.36 -16.35 -18.00
CA ASP A 65 6.03 -16.98 -16.72
C ASP A 65 5.55 -15.94 -15.70
N ASP A 66 4.56 -16.32 -14.89
CA ASP A 66 3.91 -15.42 -13.94
C ASP A 66 4.83 -14.90 -12.83
N HIS A 67 5.80 -15.71 -12.39
CA HIS A 67 6.79 -15.30 -11.40
C HIS A 67 7.80 -14.34 -12.04
N ALA A 68 8.24 -14.65 -13.27
CA ALA A 68 9.18 -13.80 -14.00
C ALA A 68 8.61 -12.40 -14.25
N ILE A 69 7.38 -12.30 -14.77
CA ILE A 69 6.75 -10.99 -15.02
C ILE A 69 6.49 -10.23 -13.72
N HIS A 70 6.12 -10.92 -12.63
CA HIS A 70 5.96 -10.29 -11.32
C HIS A 70 7.26 -9.62 -10.85
N LEU A 71 8.39 -10.33 -10.96
CA LEU A 71 9.70 -9.80 -10.61
C LEU A 71 10.12 -8.63 -11.51
N LEU A 72 9.76 -8.64 -12.81
CA LEU A 72 9.99 -7.48 -13.69
C LEU A 72 9.20 -6.25 -13.25
N PHE A 73 7.92 -6.42 -12.87
CA PHE A 73 7.14 -5.31 -12.30
C PHE A 73 7.78 -4.72 -11.05
N SER A 74 8.33 -5.57 -10.18
CA SER A 74 9.06 -5.12 -8.99
C SER A 74 10.37 -4.41 -9.35
N ALA A 75 11.17 -5.00 -10.25
CA ALA A 75 12.42 -4.42 -10.72
C ALA A 75 12.22 -3.04 -11.38
N ASN A 76 11.12 -2.84 -12.11
CA ASN A 76 10.75 -1.55 -12.69
C ASN A 76 10.50 -0.47 -11.63
N ARG A 77 9.99 -0.83 -10.46
CA ARG A 77 9.89 0.11 -9.31
C ARG A 77 11.23 0.37 -8.67
N TRP A 78 12.06 -0.66 -8.52
CA TRP A 78 13.41 -0.54 -7.94
C TRP A 78 14.33 0.36 -8.76
N GLU A 79 14.33 0.25 -10.09
CA GLU A 79 15.15 1.13 -10.94
C GLU A 79 14.76 2.62 -10.82
N ALA A 80 13.54 2.90 -10.37
CA ALA A 80 13.03 4.26 -10.13
C ALA A 80 13.16 4.72 -8.67
N ALA A 81 13.55 3.85 -7.73
CA ALA A 81 13.54 4.15 -6.29
C ALA A 81 14.39 5.38 -5.93
N SER A 82 15.64 5.44 -6.41
CA SER A 82 16.52 6.60 -6.14
C SER A 82 16.00 7.90 -6.76
N LYS A 83 15.29 7.83 -7.90
CA LYS A 83 14.63 9.00 -8.51
C LYS A 83 13.48 9.49 -7.63
N ILE A 84 12.65 8.58 -7.11
CA ILE A 84 11.55 8.90 -6.19
C ILE A 84 12.11 9.59 -4.93
N GLU A 85 13.15 9.02 -4.32
CA GLU A 85 13.78 9.60 -3.13
C GLU A 85 14.36 11.00 -3.40
N SER A 86 15.03 11.19 -4.54
CA SER A 86 15.60 12.47 -4.94
C SER A 86 14.53 13.55 -5.15
N ILE A 87 13.44 13.22 -5.84
CA ILE A 87 12.29 14.13 -6.03
C ILE A 87 11.73 14.56 -4.68
N LEU A 88 11.46 13.61 -3.78
CA LEU A 88 10.95 13.92 -2.44
C LEU A 88 11.94 14.76 -1.64
N ALA A 89 13.23 14.41 -1.64
CA ALA A 89 14.26 15.16 -0.92
C ALA A 89 14.38 16.62 -1.38
N SER A 90 14.07 16.90 -2.66
CA SER A 90 14.06 18.25 -3.21
C SER A 90 12.89 19.14 -2.74
N GLY A 91 11.93 18.58 -2.00
CA GLY A 91 10.70 19.26 -1.59
C GLY A 91 9.52 19.08 -2.55
N GLN A 92 9.73 18.47 -3.72
CA GLN A 92 8.69 18.20 -4.70
C GLN A 92 7.81 17.02 -4.27
N HIS A 93 6.49 17.22 -4.28
CA HIS A 93 5.53 16.14 -3.99
C HIS A 93 5.51 15.12 -5.12
N ILE A 94 5.17 13.87 -4.83
CA ILE A 94 4.92 12.83 -5.83
C ILE A 94 3.45 12.45 -5.78
N ILE A 95 2.82 12.45 -6.95
CA ILE A 95 1.52 11.86 -7.19
C ILE A 95 1.75 10.65 -8.08
N MET A 96 1.45 9.47 -7.56
CA MET A 96 1.79 8.20 -8.20
C MET A 96 0.53 7.44 -8.62
N ASP A 97 0.43 7.07 -9.88
CA ASP A 97 -0.58 6.13 -10.40
C ASP A 97 -0.01 4.70 -10.40
N ARG A 98 -0.49 3.87 -9.46
CA ARG A 98 -0.03 2.50 -9.16
C ARG A 98 1.39 2.40 -8.61
N TYR A 99 1.59 1.44 -7.71
CA TYR A 99 2.90 1.12 -7.17
C TYR A 99 2.97 -0.36 -6.73
N SER A 100 3.62 -0.63 -5.60
CA SER A 100 3.81 -1.97 -5.03
C SER A 100 2.49 -2.71 -4.78
N PHE A 101 1.45 -2.03 -4.31
CA PHE A 101 0.17 -2.68 -4.00
C PHE A 101 -0.53 -3.21 -5.25
N SER A 102 -0.54 -2.46 -6.35
CA SER A 102 -0.95 -2.99 -7.66
C SER A 102 -0.13 -4.22 -8.06
N GLY A 103 1.19 -4.19 -7.90
CA GLY A 103 2.06 -5.33 -8.22
C GLY A 103 1.65 -6.61 -7.47
N VAL A 104 1.37 -6.49 -6.17
CA VAL A 104 0.95 -7.60 -5.31
C VAL A 104 -0.47 -8.06 -5.63
N ALA A 105 -1.43 -7.14 -5.70
CA ALA A 105 -2.84 -7.46 -5.90
C ALA A 105 -3.08 -8.19 -7.24
N PHE A 106 -2.44 -7.72 -8.32
CA PHE A 106 -2.56 -8.33 -9.65
C PHE A 106 -1.88 -9.68 -9.72
N SER A 107 -0.69 -9.83 -9.13
CA SER A 107 0.05 -11.08 -9.22
C SER A 107 -0.61 -12.17 -8.38
N ALA A 108 -1.03 -11.86 -7.16
CA ALA A 108 -1.75 -12.80 -6.30
C ALA A 108 -3.17 -13.15 -6.80
N ALA A 109 -3.71 -12.42 -7.78
CA ALA A 109 -4.98 -12.78 -8.43
C ALA A 109 -4.82 -13.96 -9.42
N LYS A 110 -3.58 -14.26 -9.81
CA LYS A 110 -3.21 -15.46 -10.57
C LYS A 110 -3.07 -16.66 -9.64
N SER A 111 -2.99 -17.85 -10.22
CA SER A 111 -2.72 -19.08 -9.46
C SER A 111 -1.24 -19.20 -9.11
N GLY A 112 -0.92 -19.69 -7.91
CA GLY A 112 0.43 -20.13 -7.56
C GLY A 112 1.31 -19.12 -6.81
N MET A 113 0.82 -17.91 -6.56
CA MET A 113 1.57 -16.87 -5.80
C MET A 113 0.73 -16.33 -4.65
N SER A 114 1.25 -16.37 -3.43
CA SER A 114 0.60 -15.77 -2.25
C SER A 114 0.88 -14.27 -2.17
N LEU A 115 0.04 -13.53 -1.44
CA LEU A 115 0.29 -12.09 -1.15
C LEU A 115 1.69 -11.87 -0.53
N ASP A 116 2.12 -12.79 0.33
CA ASP A 116 3.43 -12.72 0.98
C ASP A 116 4.59 -12.88 0.02
N TRP A 117 4.48 -13.86 -0.88
CA TRP A 117 5.50 -14.08 -1.91
C TRP A 117 5.59 -12.86 -2.82
N CYS A 118 4.43 -12.34 -3.24
CA CYS A 118 4.34 -11.16 -4.09
C CYS A 118 4.85 -9.87 -3.41
N TRP A 119 4.84 -9.79 -2.08
CA TRP A 119 5.34 -8.63 -1.35
C TRP A 119 6.84 -8.65 -1.11
N ALA A 120 7.43 -9.85 -1.01
CA ALA A 120 8.83 -9.98 -0.66
C ALA A 120 9.76 -9.12 -1.54
N PRO A 121 9.53 -8.99 -2.86
CA PRO A 121 10.31 -8.10 -3.72
C PRO A 121 10.12 -6.60 -3.44
N GLU A 122 9.04 -6.19 -2.78
CA GLU A 122 8.70 -4.78 -2.54
C GLU A 122 9.33 -4.20 -1.27
N ILE A 123 9.84 -5.07 -0.39
CA ILE A 123 10.41 -4.68 0.91
C ILE A 123 11.65 -3.81 0.68
N GLY A 124 11.62 -2.61 1.25
CA GLY A 124 12.69 -1.62 1.14
C GLY A 124 12.46 -0.55 0.07
N LEU A 125 11.41 -0.63 -0.75
CA LEU A 125 11.02 0.48 -1.63
C LEU A 125 10.51 1.69 -0.82
N PRO A 126 10.65 2.92 -1.33
CA PRO A 126 10.07 4.12 -0.72
C PRO A 126 8.57 3.95 -0.42
N LYS A 127 8.19 4.13 0.84
CA LYS A 127 6.80 3.98 1.28
C LYS A 127 6.03 5.28 1.07
N PRO A 128 4.83 5.23 0.44
CA PRO A 128 3.95 6.39 0.36
C PRO A 128 3.58 6.93 1.75
N ASP A 129 3.28 8.21 1.84
CA ASP A 129 2.76 8.83 3.08
C ASP A 129 1.27 8.52 3.27
N ALA A 130 0.54 8.40 2.16
CA ALA A 130 -0.84 7.93 2.14
C ALA A 130 -1.15 7.21 0.82
N VAL A 131 -2.13 6.31 0.87
CA VAL A 131 -2.70 5.65 -0.31
C VAL A 131 -4.16 6.05 -0.44
N ILE A 132 -4.54 6.54 -1.62
CA ILE A 132 -5.92 6.82 -2.00
C ILE A 132 -6.38 5.66 -2.88
N PHE A 133 -7.33 4.88 -2.39
CA PHE A 133 -7.95 3.82 -3.16
C PHE A 133 -9.24 4.33 -3.78
N LEU A 134 -9.30 4.41 -5.11
CA LEU A 134 -10.50 4.78 -5.84
C LEU A 134 -11.40 3.55 -5.98
N ASP A 135 -12.43 3.51 -5.15
CA ASP A 135 -13.36 2.40 -5.04
C ASP A 135 -14.49 2.55 -6.06
N VAL A 136 -14.53 1.61 -7.01
CA VAL A 136 -15.55 1.49 -8.04
C VAL A 136 -15.87 0.01 -8.20
N PRO A 137 -17.16 -0.40 -8.19
CA PRO A 137 -17.52 -1.77 -8.51
C PRO A 137 -16.97 -2.19 -9.88
N VAL A 138 -16.40 -3.39 -9.98
CA VAL A 138 -15.80 -3.88 -11.24
C VAL A 138 -16.81 -3.85 -12.38
N THR A 139 -18.08 -4.16 -12.09
CA THR A 139 -19.20 -4.09 -13.05
C THR A 139 -19.38 -2.71 -13.65
N GLN A 140 -19.18 -1.64 -12.89
CA GLN A 140 -19.24 -0.26 -13.38
C GLN A 140 -17.93 0.16 -14.05
N ALA A 141 -16.77 -0.27 -13.52
CA ALA A 141 -15.48 0.04 -14.14
C ALA A 141 -15.36 -0.57 -15.55
N SER A 142 -15.89 -1.78 -15.74
CA SER A 142 -15.87 -2.49 -17.03
C SER A 142 -16.76 -1.90 -18.12
N THR A 143 -17.66 -0.97 -17.80
CA THR A 143 -18.49 -0.28 -18.82
C THR A 143 -17.82 0.98 -19.37
N ARG A 144 -16.70 1.41 -18.78
CA ARG A 144 -15.95 2.58 -19.26
C ARG A 144 -15.19 2.24 -20.54
N ALA A 145 -14.97 3.25 -21.37
CA ALA A 145 -14.33 3.09 -22.69
C ALA A 145 -12.99 2.34 -22.62
N ASP A 146 -12.74 1.56 -23.67
CA ASP A 146 -11.53 0.79 -23.93
C ASP A 146 -11.19 -0.29 -22.88
N PHE A 147 -12.16 -0.76 -22.08
CA PHE A 147 -11.95 -1.94 -21.25
C PHE A 147 -11.83 -3.21 -22.11
N GLY A 148 -10.84 -4.04 -21.81
CA GLY A 148 -10.59 -5.33 -22.47
C GLY A 148 -9.49 -5.29 -23.52
N GLN A 149 -8.72 -4.21 -23.59
CA GLN A 149 -7.61 -4.04 -24.54
C GLN A 149 -6.29 -4.63 -24.02
N GLU A 150 -6.12 -4.67 -22.70
CA GLU A 150 -4.93 -5.26 -22.06
C GLU A 150 -5.23 -6.58 -21.34
N ARG A 151 -4.20 -7.40 -21.14
CA ARG A 151 -4.27 -8.79 -20.62
C ARG A 151 -5.15 -8.98 -19.38
N TYR A 152 -5.19 -8.00 -18.49
CA TYR A 152 -5.86 -8.10 -17.19
C TYR A 152 -7.24 -7.43 -17.14
N GLU A 153 -7.69 -6.81 -18.22
CA GLU A 153 -8.98 -6.11 -18.29
C GLU A 153 -10.13 -7.10 -18.55
N THR A 154 -10.26 -8.12 -17.70
CA THR A 154 -11.42 -9.03 -17.68
C THR A 154 -12.12 -8.92 -16.32
N THR A 155 -13.46 -8.92 -16.32
CA THR A 155 -14.25 -8.77 -15.09
C THR A 155 -13.87 -9.81 -14.03
N ALA A 156 -13.76 -11.09 -14.42
CA ALA A 156 -13.43 -12.17 -13.49
C ALA A 156 -12.04 -12.00 -12.83
N PHE A 157 -11.06 -11.47 -13.58
CA PHE A 157 -9.74 -11.20 -13.04
C PHE A 157 -9.75 -9.97 -12.12
N GLN A 158 -10.40 -8.88 -12.55
CA GLN A 158 -10.49 -7.65 -11.75
C GLN A 158 -11.25 -7.86 -10.43
N GLU A 159 -12.24 -8.77 -10.38
CA GLU A 159 -12.92 -9.16 -9.14
C GLU A 159 -11.99 -9.87 -8.13
N LYS A 160 -10.98 -10.60 -8.61
CA LYS A 160 -9.94 -11.18 -7.73
C LYS A 160 -8.97 -10.10 -7.25
N VAL A 161 -8.55 -9.21 -8.16
CA VAL A 161 -7.70 -8.06 -7.83
C VAL A 161 -8.36 -7.16 -6.79
N TYR A 162 -9.64 -6.86 -6.96
CA TYR A 162 -10.43 -6.05 -6.03
C TYR A 162 -10.40 -6.65 -4.62
N ARG A 163 -10.68 -7.97 -4.48
CA ARG A 163 -10.59 -8.67 -3.20
C ARG A 163 -9.20 -8.61 -2.59
N ASN A 164 -8.16 -8.83 -3.38
CA ASN A 164 -6.78 -8.74 -2.91
C ASN A 164 -6.43 -7.35 -2.37
N PHE A 165 -6.96 -6.27 -2.95
CA PHE A 165 -6.75 -4.93 -2.41
C PHE A 165 -7.32 -4.76 -1.00
N TYR A 166 -8.51 -5.28 -0.72
CA TYR A 166 -9.07 -5.24 0.64
C TYR A 166 -8.23 -6.07 1.62
N ASP A 167 -7.81 -7.28 1.22
CA ASP A 167 -6.91 -8.11 2.03
C ASP A 167 -5.59 -7.39 2.34
N ILE A 168 -5.05 -6.62 1.38
CA ILE A 168 -3.86 -5.81 1.55
C ILE A 168 -4.13 -4.64 2.51
N MET A 169 -5.27 -3.93 2.38
CA MET A 169 -5.62 -2.79 3.23
C MET A 169 -5.69 -3.17 4.72
N GLU A 170 -6.15 -4.37 5.02
CA GLU A 170 -6.21 -4.89 6.40
C GLU A 170 -4.83 -5.17 7.00
N ARG A 171 -3.80 -5.34 6.16
CA ARG A 171 -2.48 -5.85 6.54
C ARG A 171 -1.34 -4.86 6.33
N ALA A 172 -1.51 -3.89 5.45
CA ALA A 172 -0.45 -2.96 5.02
C ALA A 172 -0.54 -1.60 5.71
N THR A 173 0.64 -1.03 5.96
CA THR A 173 0.82 0.42 6.11
C THR A 173 1.28 1.02 4.77
N PRO A 174 1.06 2.30 4.47
CA PRO A 174 0.60 3.41 5.33
C PRO A 174 -0.93 3.50 5.43
N LYS A 175 -1.46 4.65 5.88
CA LYS A 175 -2.91 4.91 5.96
C LYS A 175 -3.56 4.84 4.58
N TRP A 176 -4.59 4.02 4.46
CA TRP A 176 -5.46 3.95 3.29
C TRP A 176 -6.65 4.91 3.42
N HIS A 177 -6.97 5.57 2.32
CA HIS A 177 -8.14 6.43 2.16
C HIS A 177 -8.99 5.85 1.04
N VAL A 178 -10.04 5.13 1.42
CA VAL A 178 -11.02 4.58 0.46
C VAL A 178 -11.95 5.71 0.02
N VAL A 179 -11.95 6.00 -1.27
CA VAL A 179 -12.76 7.05 -1.88
C VAL A 179 -13.74 6.40 -2.83
N ASP A 180 -15.03 6.49 -2.49
CA ASP A 180 -16.11 6.18 -3.43
C ASP A 180 -15.97 7.05 -4.69
N ALA A 181 -15.63 6.38 -5.79
CA ALA A 181 -15.34 6.96 -7.10
C ALA A 181 -16.43 6.65 -8.14
N THR A 182 -17.65 6.38 -7.67
CA THR A 182 -18.84 6.16 -8.52
C THR A 182 -19.53 7.47 -8.95
N GLY A 183 -19.25 8.59 -8.24
CA GLY A 183 -19.75 9.93 -8.56
C GLY A 183 -19.07 10.61 -9.74
N THR A 184 -19.31 11.92 -9.92
CA THR A 184 -18.68 12.70 -10.99
C THR A 184 -17.19 12.91 -10.74
N ILE A 185 -16.43 13.25 -11.79
CA ILE A 185 -14.99 13.52 -11.70
C ILE A 185 -14.69 14.59 -10.66
N GLU A 186 -15.52 15.64 -10.60
CA GLU A 186 -15.38 16.79 -9.70
C GLU A 186 -15.63 16.41 -8.24
N GLN A 187 -16.67 15.59 -7.99
CA GLN A 187 -16.98 15.11 -6.64
C GLN A 187 -15.87 14.22 -6.08
N VAL A 188 -15.29 13.36 -6.92
CA VAL A 188 -14.15 12.53 -6.53
C VAL A 188 -12.93 13.41 -6.28
N GLN A 189 -12.69 14.40 -7.15
CA GLN A 189 -11.55 15.30 -7.03
C GLN A 189 -11.62 16.14 -5.75
N GLU A 190 -12.79 16.61 -5.33
CA GLU A 190 -12.95 17.34 -4.06
C GLU A 190 -12.50 16.51 -2.85
N LYS A 191 -12.92 15.23 -2.80
CA LYS A 191 -12.50 14.28 -1.75
C LYS A 191 -10.98 14.05 -1.81
N VAL A 192 -10.43 13.82 -3.00
CA VAL A 192 -8.99 13.62 -3.23
C VAL A 192 -8.18 14.83 -2.78
N MET A 193 -8.61 16.04 -3.13
CA MET A 193 -7.95 17.30 -2.73
C MET A 193 -7.93 17.47 -1.20
N THR A 194 -9.03 17.10 -0.53
CA THR A 194 -9.13 17.16 0.93
C THR A 194 -8.10 16.23 1.57
N ILE A 195 -8.06 14.98 1.14
CA ILE A 195 -7.10 13.98 1.62
C ILE A 195 -5.65 14.42 1.36
N ALA A 196 -5.37 14.97 0.18
CA ALA A 196 -4.04 15.44 -0.17
C ALA A 196 -3.57 16.57 0.76
N LYS A 197 -4.42 17.59 1.00
CA LYS A 197 -4.09 18.70 1.91
C LYS A 197 -3.87 18.22 3.34
N GLU A 198 -4.71 17.33 3.85
CA GLU A 198 -4.54 16.74 5.19
C GLU A 198 -3.24 15.94 5.30
N THR A 199 -2.91 15.16 4.27
CA THR A 199 -1.68 14.36 4.23
C THR A 199 -0.45 15.25 4.20
N ILE A 200 -0.47 16.31 3.39
CA ILE A 200 0.63 17.29 3.31
C ILE A 200 0.83 17.96 4.67
N ALA A 201 -0.24 18.44 5.30
CA ALA A 201 -0.16 19.07 6.61
C ALA A 201 0.42 18.11 7.66
N LYS A 202 -0.02 16.84 7.65
CA LYS A 202 0.38 15.84 8.65
C LYS A 202 1.84 15.37 8.51
N TYR A 203 2.32 15.13 7.29
CA TYR A 203 3.61 14.46 7.08
C TYR A 203 4.73 15.38 6.58
N SER A 204 4.49 16.70 6.45
CA SER A 204 5.48 17.69 5.98
C SER A 204 6.81 17.70 6.74
N GLU A 205 6.85 17.20 7.98
CA GLU A 205 8.05 17.12 8.83
C GLU A 205 8.49 15.68 9.12
N SER A 206 7.79 14.69 8.58
CA SER A 206 8.12 13.28 8.79
C SER A 206 9.24 12.83 7.85
N PRO A 207 10.17 11.95 8.26
CA PRO A 207 11.12 11.36 7.32
C PRO A 207 10.40 10.50 6.28
N LEU A 208 11.06 10.26 5.15
CA LEU A 208 10.61 9.22 4.21
C LEU A 208 10.86 7.86 4.87
N ASN A 209 9.86 6.99 4.80
CA ASN A 209 9.96 5.62 5.28
C ASN A 209 10.06 4.66 4.10
N HIS A 210 10.40 3.41 4.37
CA HIS A 210 10.44 2.34 3.38
C HIS A 210 9.50 1.21 3.76
N PHE A 211 9.11 0.38 2.79
CA PHE A 211 8.28 -0.78 3.06
C PHE A 211 9.03 -1.80 3.91
N GLU A 212 8.35 -2.32 4.92
CA GLU A 212 8.83 -3.39 5.77
C GLU A 212 8.09 -4.70 5.45
N LYS A 213 8.44 -5.77 6.15
CA LYS A 213 7.69 -7.04 6.06
C LYS A 213 6.23 -6.80 6.47
N PHE A 214 5.29 -7.31 5.67
CA PHE A 214 3.83 -7.25 5.90
C PHE A 214 3.41 -7.55 7.36
N TRP A 215 4.13 -8.45 8.02
CA TRP A 215 3.71 -9.08 9.28
C TRP A 215 4.23 -8.44 10.56
N LEU A 216 5.15 -7.47 10.52
CA LEU A 216 5.77 -6.97 11.76
C LEU A 216 4.77 -6.17 12.61
N ALA A 217 3.93 -5.33 11.99
CA ALA A 217 2.93 -4.55 12.72
C ALA A 217 1.81 -5.43 13.31
N PHE A 218 1.34 -6.44 12.56
CA PHE A 218 0.25 -7.31 13.00
C PHE A 218 0.71 -8.38 14.00
N ARG A 219 1.92 -8.95 13.84
CA ARG A 219 2.47 -9.87 14.85
C ARG A 219 2.80 -9.17 16.14
N GLN A 220 3.38 -7.96 16.15
CA GLN A 220 3.63 -7.28 17.42
C GLN A 220 2.34 -6.99 18.19
N LEU A 221 1.27 -6.57 17.50
CA LEU A 221 -0.03 -6.32 18.14
C LEU A 221 -0.70 -7.61 18.62
N ASN A 222 -0.58 -8.72 17.90
CA ASN A 222 -1.19 -9.99 18.30
C ASN A 222 -0.33 -10.80 19.28
N GLU A 223 0.99 -10.78 19.18
CA GLU A 223 1.90 -11.35 20.19
C GLU A 223 1.74 -10.60 21.50
N GLN A 224 1.68 -9.26 21.50
CA GLN A 224 1.40 -8.50 22.72
C GLN A 224 0.01 -8.82 23.28
N LYS A 225 -1.04 -8.90 22.45
CA LYS A 225 -2.37 -9.31 22.91
C LYS A 225 -2.40 -10.74 23.46
N LEU A 226 -1.70 -11.68 22.82
CA LEU A 226 -1.58 -13.06 23.29
C LEU A 226 -0.82 -13.13 24.61
N LEU A 227 0.27 -12.36 24.75
CA LEU A 227 1.02 -12.23 26.01
C LEU A 227 0.14 -11.62 27.10
N ASP A 228 -0.58 -10.54 26.82
CA ASP A 228 -1.49 -9.87 27.77
C ASP A 228 -2.68 -10.77 28.17
N GLU A 229 -3.17 -11.64 27.27
CA GLU A 229 -4.19 -12.64 27.57
C GLU A 229 -3.63 -13.81 28.39
N MET A 230 -2.42 -14.28 28.06
CA MET A 230 -1.72 -15.31 28.83
C MET A 230 -1.44 -14.82 30.26
N GLU A 231 -0.93 -13.59 30.42
CA GLU A 231 -0.70 -12.97 31.73
C GLU A 231 -2.00 -12.80 32.53
N ARG A 232 -3.09 -12.36 31.89
CA ARG A 232 -4.42 -12.28 32.53
C ARG A 232 -4.91 -13.66 32.98
N ASN A 233 -4.77 -14.68 32.16
CA ASN A 233 -5.21 -16.03 32.48
C ASN A 233 -4.38 -16.67 33.60
N VAL A 234 -3.07 -16.40 33.64
CA VAL A 234 -2.20 -16.81 34.76
C VAL A 234 -2.61 -16.07 36.04
N SER A 235 -2.83 -14.75 35.99
CA SER A 235 -3.24 -13.95 37.14
C SER A 235 -4.59 -14.39 37.72
N LEU A 236 -5.57 -14.71 36.86
CA LEU A 236 -6.88 -15.22 37.27
C LEU A 236 -6.78 -16.61 37.92
N LYS A 237 -5.92 -17.50 37.39
CA LYS A 237 -5.64 -18.81 37.99
C LYS A 237 -4.96 -18.71 39.35
N VAL A 238 -4.06 -17.75 39.54
CA VAL A 238 -3.40 -17.52 40.83
C VAL A 238 -4.39 -16.97 41.86
N LYS A 239 -5.31 -16.08 41.46
CA LYS A 239 -6.33 -15.50 42.34
C LYS A 239 -7.46 -16.46 42.73
N SER A 240 -7.70 -17.52 41.96
CA SER A 240 -8.72 -18.53 42.25
C SER A 240 -8.23 -19.69 43.12
N LEU A 241 -6.93 -19.73 43.46
CA LEU A 241 -6.39 -20.73 44.38
C LEU A 241 -6.82 -20.46 45.84
N PRO A 242 -7.13 -21.50 46.62
CA PRO A 242 -7.38 -21.35 48.05
C PRO A 242 -6.13 -20.78 48.75
N LYS A 243 -6.33 -19.93 49.77
CA LYS A 243 -5.27 -19.08 50.38
C LYS A 243 -4.03 -19.86 50.85
N ASN A 244 -4.17 -21.13 51.18
CA ASN A 244 -3.07 -22.02 51.57
C ASN A 244 -2.16 -22.45 50.40
N LEU A 245 -2.63 -22.42 49.15
CA LEU A 245 -1.82 -22.71 47.94
C LEU A 245 -1.25 -21.45 47.26
N MET A 246 -1.76 -20.25 47.55
CA MET A 246 -1.18 -19.00 47.00
C MET A 246 0.26 -18.75 47.48
N ILE A 247 0.60 -19.19 48.70
CA ILE A 247 1.91 -18.95 49.33
C ILE A 247 3.02 -19.78 48.65
N GLU A 248 2.71 -20.99 48.18
CA GLU A 248 3.68 -21.82 47.44
C GLU A 248 3.94 -21.31 46.02
N CYS A 249 2.91 -20.77 45.35
CA CYS A 249 3.04 -20.29 43.97
C CYS A 249 3.88 -18.99 43.87
N LEU A 250 3.82 -18.12 44.88
CA LEU A 250 4.64 -16.90 44.94
C LEU A 250 6.13 -17.18 45.20
N MET A 251 6.49 -18.28 45.86
CA MET A 251 7.89 -18.64 46.12
C MET A 251 8.62 -19.25 44.92
N VAL A 252 7.90 -19.77 43.92
CA VAL A 252 8.50 -20.38 42.72
C VAL A 252 8.77 -19.35 41.62
N PHE A 253 7.99 -18.26 41.56
CA PHE A 253 8.16 -17.19 40.55
C PHE A 253 8.82 -15.91 41.10
N GLY A 254 8.88 -15.75 42.42
CA GLY A 254 9.61 -14.66 43.08
C GLY A 254 11.07 -15.02 43.31
N GLY A 255 11.88 -15.06 42.26
CA GLY A 255 13.34 -15.06 42.36
C GLY A 255 13.84 -13.73 42.93
N GLY A 256 13.57 -13.47 44.21
CA GLY A 256 14.04 -12.31 44.96
C GLY A 256 14.79 -12.80 46.18
N THR A 257 16.11 -12.67 46.15
CA THR A 257 17.00 -12.90 47.29
C THR A 257 16.55 -12.07 48.49
N CYS A 258 16.39 -12.71 49.64
CA CYS A 258 16.34 -12.02 50.94
C CYS A 258 17.19 -12.79 51.95
N ALA A 259 18.20 -12.06 52.44
CA ALA A 259 19.21 -12.36 53.48
C ALA A 259 20.23 -13.47 53.17
#